data_AF-A0A8C1ZGI3-F1
#
_entry.id   AF-A0A8C1ZGI3-F1
#
_cell.length_a   1.000
_cell.length_b   1.000
_cell.length_c   1.000
_cell.angle_alpha   90.00
_cell.angle_beta   90.00
_cell.angle_gamma   90.00
#
_symmetry.space_group_name_H-M   'P 1'
#
loop_
_entity.id
_entity.type
_entity.pdbx_description
1 polymer ?
#
loop_
_entity_poly.entity_id
_entity_poly.type
_entity_poly.pdbx_seq_one_letter_code
_entity_poly.pdbx_strand_id
1 'polypeptide(L)'
;MKTGMTNGGKTTLSKSLQELLQNSCVISQDNFFKVPTTATLFVCSFQYDTLDALHMDKMMADIGLWQEDPQSFMTSRGHAVKSTASELSSVFILIVEGFLIFNHGPLNSLINKRYFLQIPYETCKERRSSRVYVPPDPPGYFDGYVWPMYLKNRKVMEETVNDMVFLDGTQKSETLLSTVLADIREMLMVIPR
;
A
#
# COMPACT_ATOMS: atom_id res chain seq x y z
N MET A 1 4.32 -0.39 -6.10
CA MET A 1 3.93 -0.30 -4.68
C MET A 1 3.42 1.09 -4.36
N LYS A 2 2.37 1.20 -3.55
CA LYS A 2 1.77 2.50 -3.19
C LYS A 2 1.81 2.71 -1.69
N THR A 3 2.45 3.79 -1.27
CA THR A 3 2.21 4.34 0.05
C THR A 3 1.45 5.65 -0.05
N GLY A 4 0.94 6.12 1.07
CA GLY A 4 0.21 7.37 1.16
C GLY A 4 -0.58 7.41 2.45
N MET A 5 -0.99 8.61 2.83
CA MET A 5 -1.69 8.79 4.10
C MET A 5 -2.96 7.94 4.18
N THR A 6 -3.37 7.60 5.40
CA THR A 6 -4.69 7.01 5.66
C THR A 6 -5.76 7.78 4.86
N ASN A 7 -6.66 7.06 4.20
CA ASN A 7 -7.75 7.61 3.39
C ASN A 7 -7.33 8.43 2.13
N GLY A 8 -6.09 8.25 1.66
CA GLY A 8 -5.59 8.83 0.40
C GLY A 8 -6.11 8.19 -0.90
N GLY A 9 -7.00 7.19 -0.85
CA GLY A 9 -7.51 6.50 -2.06
C GLY A 9 -6.64 5.34 -2.58
N LYS A 10 -5.67 4.88 -1.77
CA LYS A 10 -4.70 3.82 -2.13
C LYS A 10 -5.38 2.51 -2.57
N THR A 11 -6.29 1.99 -1.75
CA THR A 11 -6.96 0.71 -2.00
C THR A 11 -7.81 0.76 -3.25
N THR A 12 -8.52 1.88 -3.48
CA THR A 12 -9.30 2.10 -4.72
C THR A 12 -8.41 2.04 -5.94
N LEU A 13 -7.32 2.82 -5.96
CA LEU A 13 -6.39 2.84 -7.07
C LEU A 13 -5.73 1.47 -7.29
N SER A 14 -5.45 0.71 -6.23
CA SER A 14 -4.82 -0.62 -6.35
C SER A 14 -5.76 -1.67 -6.92
N LYS A 15 -7.04 -1.65 -6.52
CA LYS A 15 -8.07 -2.52 -7.11
C LYS A 15 -8.28 -2.21 -8.59
N SER A 16 -8.43 -0.94 -8.96
CA SER A 16 -8.59 -0.55 -10.37
C SER A 16 -7.37 -0.88 -11.23
N LEU A 17 -6.15 -0.79 -10.69
CA LEU A 17 -4.96 -1.27 -11.40
C LEU A 17 -4.99 -2.80 -11.58
N GLN A 18 -5.38 -3.54 -10.54
CA GLN A 18 -5.45 -5.00 -10.60
C GLN A 18 -6.42 -5.50 -11.69
N GLU A 19 -7.55 -4.82 -11.85
CA GLU A 19 -8.54 -5.15 -12.88
C GLU A 19 -8.01 -4.92 -14.31
N LEU A 20 -7.11 -3.95 -14.49
CA LEU A 20 -6.57 -3.56 -15.80
C LEU A 20 -5.23 -4.22 -16.14
N LEU A 21 -4.49 -4.69 -15.15
CA LEU A 21 -3.19 -5.33 -15.30
C LEU A 21 -3.35 -6.86 -15.25
N GLN A 22 -2.91 -7.53 -16.31
CA GLN A 22 -2.92 -8.99 -16.37
C GLN A 22 -1.94 -9.58 -15.36
N ASN A 23 -2.25 -10.79 -14.87
CA ASN A 23 -1.39 -11.55 -13.95
C ASN A 23 -0.93 -10.72 -12.73
N SER A 24 -1.87 -9.96 -12.17
CA SER A 24 -1.61 -9.05 -11.06
C SER A 24 -2.40 -9.39 -9.80
N CYS A 25 -1.80 -9.13 -8.64
CA CYS A 25 -2.45 -9.29 -7.35
C CYS A 25 -2.12 -8.14 -6.39
N VAL A 26 -2.98 -7.96 -5.38
CA VAL A 26 -2.84 -6.89 -4.38
C VAL A 26 -2.58 -7.50 -2.99
N ILE A 27 -1.54 -7.00 -2.31
CA ILE A 27 -1.32 -7.24 -0.88
C ILE A 27 -1.51 -5.90 -0.15
N SER A 28 -2.48 -5.86 0.77
CA SER A 28 -2.79 -4.66 1.57
C SER A 28 -2.20 -4.77 2.97
N GLN A 29 -1.42 -3.76 3.38
CA GLN A 29 -0.79 -3.69 4.70
C GLN A 29 -1.82 -3.74 5.84
N ASP A 30 -3.02 -3.20 5.61
CA ASP A 30 -4.09 -3.17 6.61
C ASP A 30 -4.54 -4.59 7.02
N ASN A 31 -4.29 -5.62 6.19
CA ASN A 31 -4.60 -7.01 6.54
C ASN A 31 -3.65 -7.61 7.60
N PHE A 32 -2.57 -6.89 7.94
CA PHE A 32 -1.53 -7.37 8.83
C PHE A 32 -1.53 -6.65 10.19
N PHE A 33 -2.58 -5.90 10.54
CA PHE A 33 -2.70 -5.33 11.88
C PHE A 33 -2.70 -6.41 12.96
N LYS A 34 -1.94 -6.16 14.03
CA LYS A 34 -1.96 -6.98 15.24
C LYS A 34 -3.30 -6.78 15.94
N VAL A 35 -3.87 -7.87 16.45
CA VAL A 35 -5.07 -7.78 17.28
C VAL A 35 -4.68 -7.16 18.63
N PRO A 36 -5.33 -6.06 19.07
CA PRO A 36 -5.07 -5.49 20.38
C PRO A 36 -5.35 -6.51 21.47
N THR A 37 -4.42 -6.68 22.42
CA THR A 37 -4.68 -7.48 23.62
C THR A 37 -5.47 -6.65 24.64
N THR A 38 -6.17 -7.31 25.56
CA THR A 38 -6.97 -6.68 26.62
C THR A 38 -6.17 -5.64 27.41
N ALA A 39 -4.88 -5.91 27.66
CA ALA A 39 -3.97 -4.97 28.33
C ALA A 39 -3.74 -3.68 27.52
N THR A 40 -3.61 -3.78 26.20
CA THR A 40 -3.39 -2.61 25.33
C THR A 40 -4.65 -1.76 25.13
N LEU A 41 -5.83 -2.38 25.17
CA LEU A 41 -7.12 -1.67 25.09
C LEU A 41 -7.39 -0.86 26.36
N PHE A 42 -6.99 -1.38 27.52
CA PHE A 42 -7.21 -0.71 28.82
C PHE A 42 -6.42 0.60 28.96
N VAL A 43 -5.28 0.73 28.28
CA VAL A 43 -4.39 1.91 28.41
C VAL A 43 -4.73 3.01 27.39
N CYS A 44 -5.77 2.86 26.55
CA CYS A 44 -6.16 3.85 25.53
C CYS A 44 -4.99 4.35 24.66
N SER A 45 -3.95 3.54 24.48
CA SER A 45 -2.64 3.99 23.97
C SER A 45 -2.09 3.10 22.85
N PHE A 46 -2.92 2.26 22.23
CA PHE A 46 -2.45 1.45 21.10
C PHE A 46 -2.16 2.34 19.89
N GLN A 47 -0.90 2.33 19.47
CA GLN A 47 -0.33 3.22 18.47
C GLN A 47 -0.41 2.57 17.07
N TYR A 48 -1.57 2.67 16.42
CA TYR A 48 -1.83 2.02 15.13
C TYR A 48 -0.94 2.53 13.99
N ASP A 49 -0.58 3.81 14.00
CA ASP A 49 0.25 4.41 12.95
C ASP A 49 1.78 4.10 13.07
N THR A 50 2.15 2.91 13.55
CA THR A 50 3.54 2.45 13.73
C THR A 50 3.76 1.06 13.12
N LEU A 51 5.00 0.74 12.72
CA LEU A 51 5.34 -0.61 12.23
C LEU A 51 5.11 -1.69 13.30
N ASP A 52 5.25 -1.35 14.58
CA ASP A 52 5.03 -2.26 15.70
C ASP A 52 3.58 -2.71 15.81
N ALA A 53 2.63 -1.96 15.26
CA ALA A 53 1.22 -2.36 15.18
C ALA A 53 0.94 -3.40 14.08
N LEU A 54 1.94 -3.75 13.26
CA LEU A 54 1.79 -4.59 12.08
C LEU A 54 2.64 -5.88 12.18
N HIS A 55 2.08 -6.99 11.72
CA HIS A 55 2.80 -8.23 11.45
C HIS A 55 3.56 -8.12 10.12
N MET A 56 4.60 -7.28 10.08
CA MET A 56 5.43 -7.09 8.88
C MET A 56 6.18 -8.38 8.49
N ASP A 57 6.46 -9.24 9.47
CA ASP A 57 6.99 -10.59 9.27
C ASP A 57 6.06 -11.46 8.42
N LYS A 58 4.76 -11.50 8.75
CA LYS A 58 3.75 -12.22 7.98
C LYS A 58 3.55 -11.61 6.60
N MET A 59 3.61 -10.28 6.50
CA MET A 59 3.53 -9.58 5.22
C MET A 59 4.71 -9.93 4.30
N MET A 60 5.92 -10.00 4.84
CA MET A 60 7.10 -10.42 4.09
C MET A 60 7.03 -11.88 3.68
N ALA A 61 6.49 -12.76 4.54
CA ALA A 61 6.26 -14.17 4.19
C ALA A 61 5.27 -14.31 3.02
N ASP A 62 4.15 -13.56 3.04
CA ASP A 62 3.18 -13.53 1.93
C ASP A 62 3.83 -13.06 0.62
N ILE A 63 4.69 -12.04 0.68
CA ILE A 63 5.45 -11.56 -0.49
C ILE A 63 6.44 -12.62 -0.97
N GLY A 64 7.12 -13.32 -0.05
CA GLY A 64 8.03 -14.42 -0.37
C GLY A 64 7.32 -15.55 -1.10
N LEU A 65 6.14 -15.98 -0.62
CA LEU A 65 5.32 -16.99 -1.30
C LEU A 65 4.92 -16.55 -2.72
N TRP A 66 4.64 -15.26 -2.93
CA TRP A 66 4.39 -14.72 -4.26
C TRP A 66 5.66 -14.71 -5.13
N GLN A 67 6.84 -14.41 -4.57
CA GLN A 67 8.10 -14.41 -5.32
C GLN A 67 8.55 -15.82 -5.73
N GLU A 68 8.27 -16.84 -4.90
CA GLU A 68 8.59 -18.24 -5.18
C GLU A 68 7.77 -18.80 -6.33
N ASP A 69 6.44 -18.62 -6.29
CA ASP A 69 5.53 -19.06 -7.35
C ASP A 69 4.34 -18.10 -7.48
N PRO A 70 4.47 -17.05 -8.31
CA PRO A 70 3.41 -16.08 -8.53
C PRO A 70 2.11 -16.70 -9.04
N GLN A 71 2.21 -17.75 -9.87
CA GLN A 71 1.05 -18.39 -10.50
C GLN A 71 0.24 -19.18 -9.48
N SER A 72 0.90 -20.04 -8.69
CA SER A 72 0.24 -20.79 -7.63
C SER A 72 -0.32 -19.86 -6.55
N PHE A 73 0.44 -18.83 -6.16
CA PHE A 73 0.00 -17.84 -5.19
C PHE A 73 -1.31 -17.17 -5.64
N MET A 74 -1.37 -16.67 -6.87
CA MET A 74 -2.56 -16.00 -7.40
C MET A 74 -3.75 -16.96 -7.55
N THR A 75 -3.50 -18.19 -8.02
CA THR A 75 -4.55 -19.21 -8.18
C THR A 75 -5.15 -19.57 -6.82
N SER A 76 -4.33 -19.71 -5.78
CA SER A 76 -4.81 -19.98 -4.41
C SER A 76 -5.71 -18.88 -3.84
N ARG A 77 -5.56 -17.65 -4.32
CA ARG A 77 -6.39 -16.49 -3.95
C ARG A 77 -7.58 -16.27 -4.91
N GLY A 78 -7.82 -17.21 -5.82
CA GLY A 78 -8.95 -17.17 -6.77
C GLY A 78 -8.75 -16.18 -7.93
N HIS A 79 -7.53 -15.74 -8.20
CA HIS A 79 -7.24 -14.88 -9.35
C HIS A 79 -7.01 -15.72 -10.62
N ALA A 80 -7.66 -15.34 -11.72
CA ALA A 80 -7.48 -16.00 -13.01
C ALA A 80 -6.09 -15.65 -13.58
N VAL A 81 -5.27 -16.68 -13.83
CA VAL A 81 -3.97 -16.52 -14.48
C VAL A 81 -4.11 -16.81 -15.97
N LYS A 82 -3.75 -15.85 -16.82
CA LYS A 82 -3.76 -16.04 -18.27
C LYS A 82 -2.39 -16.56 -18.68
N SER A 83 -2.30 -17.86 -18.93
CA SER A 83 -1.13 -18.47 -19.58
C SER A 83 -1.38 -18.51 -21.08
N THR A 84 -0.80 -17.58 -21.83
CA THR A 84 -0.75 -17.67 -23.29
C THR A 84 0.46 -18.51 -23.67
N ALA A 85 0.23 -19.73 -24.11
CA ALA A 85 1.26 -20.71 -24.49
C ALA A 85 2.18 -20.28 -25.66
N SER A 86 2.02 -19.06 -26.22
CA SER A 86 2.72 -18.59 -27.41
C SER A 86 3.51 -17.29 -27.23
N GLU A 87 3.59 -16.69 -26.05
CA GLU A 87 4.43 -15.49 -25.84
C GLU A 87 5.38 -15.66 -24.66
N LEU A 88 6.67 -15.42 -24.96
CA LEU A 88 7.78 -15.35 -24.03
C LEU A 88 7.43 -14.46 -22.82
N SER A 89 7.65 -14.99 -21.61
CA SER A 89 7.57 -14.33 -20.30
C SER A 89 6.25 -13.61 -19.97
N SER A 90 5.28 -14.33 -19.41
CA SER A 90 4.16 -13.68 -18.71
C SER A 90 4.69 -12.96 -17.47
N VAL A 91 4.88 -11.64 -17.53
CA VAL A 91 5.31 -10.84 -16.37
C VAL A 91 4.20 -10.88 -15.32
N PHE A 92 4.56 -11.23 -14.09
CA PHE A 92 3.67 -11.21 -12.93
C PHE A 92 3.85 -9.90 -12.17
N ILE A 93 2.75 -9.28 -11.75
CA ILE A 93 2.76 -7.95 -11.13
C ILE A 93 2.20 -8.02 -9.71
N LEU A 94 3.04 -7.75 -8.72
CA LEU A 94 2.58 -7.57 -7.34
C LEU A 94 2.36 -6.09 -7.02
N ILE A 95 1.13 -5.74 -6.66
CA ILE A 95 0.77 -4.42 -6.15
C ILE A 95 0.70 -4.50 -4.63
N VAL A 96 1.73 -3.99 -3.96
CA VAL A 96 1.68 -3.84 -2.51
C VAL A 96 1.19 -2.43 -2.17
N GLU A 97 0.24 -2.31 -1.25
CA GLU A 97 -0.32 -1.02 -0.82
C GLU A 97 -0.47 -0.91 0.70
N GLY A 98 -0.32 0.29 1.25
CA GLY A 98 -0.34 0.54 2.69
C GLY A 98 0.10 1.95 3.04
N PHE A 99 0.27 2.28 4.31
CA PHE A 99 0.59 3.64 4.76
C PHE A 99 2.00 3.78 5.37
N LEU A 100 2.63 2.67 5.81
CA LEU A 100 4.00 2.60 6.35
C LEU A 100 4.93 1.71 5.53
N ILE A 101 4.47 1.31 4.36
CA ILE A 101 5.16 0.50 3.37
C ILE A 101 6.63 0.95 3.19
N PHE A 102 6.83 2.25 2.96
CA PHE A 102 8.17 2.79 2.67
C PHE A 102 9.02 3.06 3.93
N ASN A 103 8.49 2.80 5.12
CA ASN A 103 9.25 2.88 6.37
C ASN A 103 9.87 1.52 6.75
N HIS A 104 9.56 0.44 6.01
CA HIS A 104 10.09 -0.89 6.27
C HIS A 104 11.21 -1.24 5.28
N GLY A 105 12.47 -1.12 5.74
CA GLY A 105 13.68 -1.33 4.92
C GLY A 105 13.72 -2.64 4.13
N PRO A 106 13.47 -3.82 4.74
CA PRO A 106 13.49 -5.10 4.01
C PRO A 106 12.43 -5.19 2.90
N LEU A 107 11.30 -4.50 3.06
CA LEU A 107 10.28 -4.44 2.02
C LEU A 107 10.71 -3.48 0.90
N ASN A 108 11.35 -2.37 1.26
CA ASN A 108 11.85 -1.37 0.30
C ASN A 108 12.82 -1.92 -0.73
N SER A 109 13.67 -2.87 -0.34
CA SER A 109 14.63 -3.50 -1.25
C SER A 109 13.99 -4.38 -2.33
N LEU A 110 12.72 -4.76 -2.17
CA LEU A 110 12.00 -5.61 -3.12
C LEU A 110 11.23 -4.79 -4.18
N ILE A 111 11.16 -3.47 -4.04
CA ILE A 111 10.25 -2.63 -4.84
C ILE A 111 10.92 -2.11 -6.09
N ASN A 112 10.32 -2.41 -7.25
CA ASN A 112 10.78 -1.87 -8.53
C ASN A 112 10.23 -0.46 -8.82
N LYS A 113 9.00 -0.13 -8.38
CA LYS A 113 8.35 1.17 -8.63
C LYS A 113 7.55 1.67 -7.41
N ARG A 114 7.77 2.93 -7.04
CA ARG A 114 7.24 3.56 -5.82
C ARG A 114 6.33 4.73 -6.17
N TYR A 115 5.09 4.68 -5.68
CA TYR A 115 4.15 5.79 -5.75
C TYR A 115 3.76 6.23 -4.34
N PHE A 116 3.71 7.55 -4.12
CA PHE A 116 3.29 8.16 -2.86
C PHE A 116 2.06 9.04 -3.08
N LEU A 117 0.90 8.65 -2.55
CA LEU A 117 -0.31 9.49 -2.60
C LEU A 117 -0.30 10.50 -1.45
N GLN A 118 -0.28 11.79 -1.79
CA GLN A 118 -0.33 12.90 -0.84
C GLN A 118 -1.64 13.67 -0.94
N ILE A 119 -2.16 14.09 0.21
CA ILE A 119 -3.32 14.98 0.31
C ILE A 119 -3.04 16.04 1.38
N PRO A 120 -3.62 17.25 1.28
CA PRO A 120 -3.52 18.27 2.31
C PRO A 120 -4.10 17.81 3.66
N TYR A 121 -3.63 18.42 4.75
CA TYR A 121 -4.09 18.16 6.11
C TYR A 121 -5.61 18.20 6.24
N GLU A 122 -6.25 19.28 5.76
CA GLU A 122 -7.70 19.45 5.90
C GLU A 122 -8.49 18.34 5.19
N THR A 123 -8.09 18.02 3.95
CA THR A 123 -8.69 16.92 3.19
C THR A 123 -8.50 15.58 3.90
N CYS A 124 -7.34 15.35 4.50
CA CYS A 124 -7.08 14.13 5.25
C CYS A 124 -7.95 14.04 6.50
N LYS A 125 -8.05 15.14 7.25
CA LYS A 125 -8.85 15.22 8.47
C LYS A 125 -10.32 14.94 8.16
N GLU A 126 -10.87 15.63 7.15
CA GLU A 126 -12.24 15.44 6.68
C GLU A 126 -12.50 13.99 6.27
N ARG A 127 -11.65 13.42 5.41
CA ARG A 127 -11.79 12.02 4.95
C ARG A 127 -11.64 11.01 6.08
N ARG A 128 -10.82 11.28 7.09
CA ARG A 128 -10.64 10.41 8.26
C ARG A 128 -11.86 10.48 9.17
N SER A 129 -12.35 11.69 9.45
CA SER A 129 -13.54 11.90 10.28
C SER A 129 -14.82 11.29 9.69
N SER A 130 -14.91 11.10 8.37
CA SER A 130 -16.04 10.42 7.73
C SER A 130 -15.96 8.89 7.76
N ARG A 131 -14.83 8.30 8.18
CA ARG A 131 -14.63 6.85 8.23
C ARG A 131 -14.82 6.32 9.65
N VAL A 132 -15.51 5.19 9.77
CA VAL A 132 -15.69 4.48 11.04
C VAL A 132 -14.55 3.49 11.22
N TYR A 133 -13.70 3.73 12.22
CA TYR A 133 -12.65 2.79 12.66
C TYR A 133 -13.15 1.92 13.81
N VAL A 134 -12.53 0.76 13.98
CA VAL A 134 -12.77 -0.14 15.11
C VAL A 134 -11.43 -0.43 15.79
N PRO A 135 -11.19 0.08 17.02
CA PRO A 135 -12.06 0.99 17.78
C PRO A 135 -12.18 2.39 17.12
N PRO A 136 -13.24 3.16 17.42
CA PRO A 136 -13.38 4.53 16.91
C PRO A 136 -12.24 5.45 17.39
N ASP A 137 -11.87 6.43 16.56
CA ASP A 137 -10.89 7.46 16.92
C ASP A 137 -11.43 8.29 18.11
N PRO A 138 -10.67 8.44 19.23
CA PRO A 138 -11.08 9.30 20.32
C PRO A 138 -11.01 10.80 19.94
N PRO A 139 -11.67 11.69 20.70
CA PRO A 139 -11.59 13.14 20.46
C PRO A 139 -10.14 13.64 20.40
N GLY A 140 -9.81 14.41 19.37
CA GLY A 140 -8.45 14.98 19.17
C GLY A 140 -7.40 13.98 18.66
N TYR A 141 -7.74 12.71 18.41
CA TYR A 141 -6.77 11.68 17.99
C TYR A 141 -6.05 12.03 16.69
N PHE A 142 -6.76 12.61 15.72
CA PHE A 142 -6.16 12.98 14.45
C PHE A 142 -5.03 14.01 14.62
N ASP A 143 -5.34 15.08 15.35
CA ASP A 143 -4.43 16.22 15.55
C ASP A 143 -3.30 15.88 16.52
N GLY A 144 -3.63 15.14 17.58
CA GLY A 144 -2.68 14.79 18.64
C GLY A 144 -1.77 13.61 18.34
N TYR A 145 -2.17 12.72 17.41
CA TYR A 145 -1.45 11.47 17.17
C TYR A 145 -1.26 11.16 15.68
N VAL A 146 -2.34 10.99 14.92
CA VAL A 146 -2.29 10.48 13.53
C VAL A 146 -1.45 11.38 12.65
N TRP A 147 -1.72 12.69 12.64
CA TRP A 147 -1.02 13.64 11.78
C TRP A 147 0.44 13.83 12.19
N PRO A 148 0.79 14.04 13.47
CA PRO A 148 2.17 14.04 13.92
C PRO A 148 2.92 12.76 13.53
N MET A 149 2.29 11.59 13.67
CA MET A 149 2.89 10.31 13.31
C MET A 149 3.11 10.18 11.81
N TYR A 150 2.14 10.62 10.99
CA TYR A 150 2.31 10.72 9.54
C TYR A 150 3.51 11.59 9.16
N LEU A 151 3.64 12.80 9.74
CA LEU A 151 4.75 13.70 9.45
C LEU A 151 6.10 13.08 9.84
N LYS A 152 6.16 12.42 11.00
CA LYS A 152 7.35 11.69 11.46
C LYS A 152 7.75 10.59 10.48
N ASN A 153 6.79 9.76 10.08
CA ASN A 153 7.04 8.66 9.14
C ASN A 153 7.39 9.16 7.74
N ARG A 154 6.74 10.24 7.28
CA ARG A 154 7.04 10.88 5.99
C ARG A 154 8.48 11.39 5.96
N LYS A 155 8.92 12.08 7.02
CA LYS A 155 10.29 12.58 7.10
C LYS A 155 11.32 11.45 6.97
N VAL A 156 11.15 10.38 7.75
CA VAL A 156 12.04 9.21 7.70
C VAL A 156 12.03 8.57 6.30
N MET A 157 10.86 8.46 5.69
CA MET A 157 10.72 7.92 4.33
C MET A 157 11.44 8.77 3.30
N GLU A 158 11.24 10.09 3.30
CA GLU A 158 11.89 11.02 2.35
C GLU A 158 13.42 11.03 2.52
N GLU A 159 13.94 10.77 3.72
CA GLU A 159 15.37 10.67 4.00
C GLU A 159 15.98 9.32 3.59
N THR A 160 15.18 8.25 3.49
CA THR A 160 15.69 6.88 3.31
C THR A 160 15.32 6.24 1.98
N VAL A 161 14.35 6.78 1.26
CA VAL A 161 13.80 6.19 0.04
C VAL A 161 13.90 7.18 -1.12
N ASN A 162 14.60 6.74 -2.18
CA ASN A 162 14.74 7.49 -3.43
C ASN A 162 13.73 7.01 -4.48
N ASP A 163 13.65 7.74 -5.60
CA ASP A 163 12.88 7.38 -6.81
C ASP A 163 11.38 7.16 -6.56
N MET A 164 10.79 8.02 -5.72
CA MET A 164 9.34 8.02 -5.47
C MET A 164 8.62 8.98 -6.40
N VAL A 165 7.54 8.51 -7.01
CA VAL A 165 6.60 9.34 -7.76
C VAL A 165 5.51 9.85 -6.80
N PHE A 166 5.48 11.15 -6.55
CA PHE A 166 4.44 11.78 -5.74
C PHE A 166 3.18 12.03 -6.58
N LEU A 167 2.05 11.55 -6.07
CA LEU A 167 0.74 11.65 -6.70
C LEU A 167 -0.18 12.50 -5.83
N ASP A 168 -0.88 13.45 -6.43
CA ASP A 168 -1.88 14.27 -5.74
C ASP A 168 -3.20 13.49 -5.59
N GLY A 169 -3.47 13.01 -4.38
CA GLY A 169 -4.66 12.25 -4.02
C GLY A 169 -5.94 13.08 -3.93
N THR A 170 -5.90 14.36 -4.29
CA THR A 170 -7.09 15.21 -4.48
C THR A 170 -7.62 15.18 -5.91
N GLN A 171 -6.83 14.67 -6.87
CA GLN A 171 -7.27 14.49 -8.24
C GLN A 171 -8.36 13.41 -8.37
N LYS A 172 -9.08 13.45 -9.50
CA LYS A 172 -10.09 12.44 -9.84
C LYS A 172 -9.44 11.06 -9.99
N SER A 173 -10.16 10.03 -9.55
CA SER A 173 -9.71 8.63 -9.57
C SER A 173 -9.26 8.18 -10.95
N GLU A 174 -9.98 8.59 -12.01
CA GLU A 174 -9.67 8.21 -13.39
C GLU A 174 -8.36 8.83 -13.88
N THR A 175 -8.07 10.07 -13.46
CA THR A 175 -6.83 10.78 -13.80
C THR A 175 -5.64 10.12 -13.10
N LEU A 176 -5.77 9.79 -11.82
CA LEU A 176 -4.74 9.05 -11.08
C LEU A 176 -4.50 7.66 -11.70
N LEU A 177 -5.58 6.95 -12.03
CA LEU A 177 -5.50 5.61 -12.62
C LEU A 177 -4.80 5.63 -13.98
N SER A 178 -5.23 6.51 -14.89
CA SER A 178 -4.62 6.63 -16.22
C SER A 178 -3.14 7.01 -16.15
N THR A 179 -2.78 7.95 -15.28
CA THR A 179 -1.38 8.37 -15.06
C THR A 179 -0.52 7.20 -14.59
N VAL A 180 -0.94 6.51 -13.53
CA VAL A 180 -0.16 5.40 -12.96
C VAL A 180 -0.11 4.21 -13.92
N LEU A 181 -1.21 3.92 -14.61
CA LEU A 181 -1.26 2.82 -15.58
C LEU A 181 -0.33 3.05 -16.77
N ALA A 182 -0.26 4.28 -17.29
CA ALA A 182 0.65 4.64 -18.38
C ALA A 182 2.12 4.43 -17.98
N ASP A 183 2.50 4.93 -16.81
CA ASP A 183 3.86 4.82 -16.27
C ASP A 183 4.24 3.35 -15.95
N ILE A 184 3.33 2.53 -15.45
CA ILE A 184 3.56 1.07 -15.28
C ILE A 184 3.75 0.40 -16.64
N ARG A 185 2.93 0.74 -17.65
CA ARG A 185 3.04 0.12 -18.99
C ARG A 185 4.37 0.47 -19.66
N GLU A 186 4.80 1.72 -19.56
CA GLU A 186 6.10 2.15 -20.05
C GLU A 186 7.23 1.36 -19.37
N MET A 187 7.17 1.22 -18.04
CA MET A 187 8.13 0.41 -17.29
C MET A 187 8.18 -1.05 -17.79
N LEU A 188 7.03 -1.67 -18.03
CA LEU A 188 6.95 -3.06 -18.50
C LEU A 188 7.50 -3.25 -19.93
N MET A 189 7.47 -2.22 -20.77
CA MET A 189 8.05 -2.27 -22.13
C MET A 189 9.58 -2.26 -22.14
N VAL A 190 10.21 -1.73 -21.08
CA VAL A 190 11.66 -1.54 -20.99
C VAL A 190 12.36 -2.74 -20.30
N ILE A 191 11.61 -3.66 -19.69
CA ILE A 191 12.17 -4.87 -19.08
C ILE A 191 12.74 -5.76 -20.20
N PRO A 192 14.07 -6.05 -20.19
CA PRO A 192 14.66 -6.97 -21.16
C PRO A 192 13.99 -8.33 -21.07
N ARG A 193 13.57 -8.87 -22.21
CA ARG A 193 12.98 -10.21 -22.32
C ARG A 193 14.03 -11.30 -22.16
#